data_AF-A0A7Z9QIV9-F1
#
_entry.id   AF-A0A7Z9QIV9-F1
#
_cell.length_a   1.000
_cell.length_b   1.000
_cell.length_c   1.000
_cell.angle_alpha   90.00
_cell.angle_beta   90.00
_cell.angle_gamma   90.00
#
_symmetry.space_group_name_H-M   'P 1'
#
loop_
_entity.id
_entity.type
_entity.pdbx_description
1 polymer ?
#
loop_
_entity_poly.entity_id
_entity_poly.type
_entity_poly.pdbx_seq_one_letter_code
_entity_poly.pdbx_strand_id
1 'polypeptide(L)'
;MEPSIHTEINRLDTGLKQLAFAIGQGVDRETLHGNIIELLLSCSTLKRLAEPSHAPLAASPAPPRPEKNESEEVNKVRRKTPKWASNPQQINARLLNLFIFMCDETHTNSVHETDLKDRYGNDAEFDRNFPQMKSIAEKNHGKVFEVDSSGATRIWQPVKLIIDEYKYMVAKMNMASNLNYVRKAYEAIFGHEGRPFGLKSKPYQQGLSEHTEGVQWNFFINAEERTTLLGINLEGMKYDDWPIAHFLEHEMENPSDGLLSVASTFEEPDDIEVRLLRDAWQVSTRRDIDEAIIGGEFHTLDQLTPNLWKEIVQEAYSCLDPSKNHRARAEQKVTLTSNGEQKLFGVSPHLTIVTPLWKMIPPSTDEAIRITRDKMDYLKGIRDFVETATRYNT
;
A
#
# COMPACT_ATOMS: atom_id res chain seq x y z
N MET A 1 -29.44 -21.92 23.29
CA MET A 1 -29.97 -20.77 24.04
C MET A 1 -29.64 -19.53 23.25
N GLU A 2 -30.61 -18.65 22.97
CA GLU A 2 -30.29 -17.37 22.34
C GLU A 2 -29.48 -16.49 23.30
N PRO A 3 -28.46 -15.76 22.82
CA PRO A 3 -27.71 -14.84 23.66
C PRO A 3 -28.61 -13.69 24.12
N SER A 4 -28.73 -13.51 25.44
CA SER A 4 -29.42 -12.35 26.01
C SER A 4 -28.52 -11.12 26.05
N ILE A 5 -29.10 -9.92 26.10
CA ILE A 5 -28.35 -8.67 26.32
C ILE A 5 -27.39 -8.81 27.50
N HIS A 6 -27.85 -9.41 28.60
CA HIS A 6 -27.04 -9.63 29.79
C HIS A 6 -25.83 -10.56 29.52
N THR A 7 -26.01 -11.59 28.68
CA THR A 7 -24.94 -12.54 28.33
C THR A 7 -23.85 -11.87 27.49
N GLU A 8 -24.23 -11.05 26.50
CA GLU A 8 -23.26 -10.37 25.62
C GLU A 8 -22.56 -9.19 26.32
N ILE A 9 -23.24 -8.49 27.23
CA ILE A 9 -22.59 -7.49 28.10
C ILE A 9 -21.50 -8.14 28.95
N ASN A 10 -21.81 -9.28 29.59
CA ASN A 10 -20.82 -10.00 30.41
C ASN A 10 -19.65 -10.54 29.57
N ARG A 11 -19.91 -10.97 28.34
CA ARG A 11 -18.87 -11.41 27.39
C ARG A 11 -17.94 -10.26 26.99
N LEU A 12 -18.49 -9.09 26.70
CA LEU A 12 -17.70 -7.88 26.39
C LEU A 12 -16.86 -7.42 27.58
N ASP A 13 -17.45 -7.34 28.77
CA ASP A 13 -16.73 -6.92 29.97
C ASP A 13 -15.56 -7.88 30.28
N THR A 14 -15.81 -9.19 30.20
CA THR A 14 -14.77 -10.20 30.41
C THR A 14 -13.67 -10.11 29.37
N GLY A 15 -14.02 -10.02 28.08
CA GLY A 15 -13.01 -10.01 27.02
C GLY A 15 -12.28 -8.67 26.89
N LEU A 16 -12.90 -7.53 27.25
CA LEU A 16 -12.20 -6.24 27.35
C LEU A 16 -11.16 -6.26 28.48
N LYS A 17 -11.48 -6.86 29.64
CA LYS A 17 -10.51 -7.06 30.74
C LYS A 17 -9.35 -7.96 30.33
N GLN A 18 -9.65 -9.06 29.64
CA GLN A 18 -8.62 -9.97 29.12
C GLN A 18 -7.75 -9.29 28.07
N LEU A 19 -8.32 -8.49 27.18
CA LEU A 19 -7.59 -7.72 26.19
C LEU A 19 -6.67 -6.69 26.84
N ALA A 20 -7.16 -5.93 27.82
CA ALA A 20 -6.34 -4.96 28.55
C ALA A 20 -5.16 -5.63 29.26
N PHE A 21 -5.38 -6.81 29.84
CA PHE A 21 -4.31 -7.59 30.48
C PHE A 21 -3.31 -8.14 29.44
N ALA A 22 -3.78 -8.65 28.32
CA ALA A 22 -2.94 -9.16 27.23
C ALA A 22 -2.04 -8.05 26.65
N ILE A 23 -2.57 -6.82 26.50
CA ILE A 23 -1.78 -5.66 26.09
C ILE A 23 -0.67 -5.36 27.12
N GLY A 24 -1.01 -5.35 28.41
CA GLY A 24 -0.05 -5.12 29.49
C GLY A 24 1.05 -6.20 29.61
N GLN A 25 0.77 -7.42 29.15
CA GLN A 25 1.72 -8.54 29.13
C GLN A 25 2.55 -8.62 27.84
N GLY A 26 2.35 -7.72 26.89
CA GLY A 26 3.08 -7.74 25.61
C GLY A 26 2.75 -8.96 24.75
N VAL A 27 1.52 -9.47 24.85
CA VAL A 27 1.01 -10.52 23.96
C VAL A 27 1.15 -10.08 22.51
N ASP A 28 1.47 -11.02 21.62
CA ASP A 28 1.73 -10.71 20.23
C ASP A 28 0.50 -10.08 19.54
N ARG A 29 0.77 -9.27 18.52
CA ARG A 29 -0.23 -8.46 17.83
C ARG A 29 -1.33 -9.30 17.16
N GLU A 30 -1.03 -10.53 16.74
CA GLU A 30 -1.98 -11.41 16.05
C GLU A 30 -3.06 -11.89 17.04
N THR A 31 -2.61 -12.34 18.22
CA THR A 31 -3.51 -12.72 19.32
C THR A 31 -4.34 -11.54 19.82
N LEU A 32 -3.74 -10.35 19.97
CA LEU A 32 -4.45 -9.13 20.36
C LEU A 32 -5.52 -8.72 19.34
N HIS A 33 -5.19 -8.82 18.04
CA HIS A 33 -6.12 -8.49 16.97
C HIS A 33 -7.32 -9.45 16.95
N GLY A 34 -7.09 -10.75 17.07
CA GLY A 34 -8.17 -11.75 17.17
C GLY A 34 -9.14 -11.45 18.31
N ASN A 35 -8.61 -11.11 19.49
CA ASN A 35 -9.42 -10.76 20.66
C ASN A 35 -10.27 -9.49 20.44
N ILE A 36 -9.70 -8.46 19.78
CA ILE A 36 -10.43 -7.24 19.44
C ILE A 36 -11.61 -7.53 18.50
N ILE A 37 -11.40 -8.39 17.50
CA ILE A 37 -12.44 -8.76 16.54
C ILE A 37 -13.59 -9.49 17.23
N GLU A 38 -13.31 -10.41 18.15
CA GLU A 38 -14.37 -11.08 18.92
C GLU A 38 -15.23 -10.09 19.71
N LEU A 39 -14.61 -9.07 20.32
CA LEU A 39 -15.32 -8.03 21.05
C LEU A 39 -16.18 -7.17 20.11
N LEU A 40 -15.68 -6.81 18.93
CA LEU A 40 -16.45 -6.05 17.94
C LEU A 40 -17.69 -6.82 17.45
N LEU A 41 -17.62 -8.15 17.36
CA LEU A 41 -18.76 -9.01 17.02
C LEU A 41 -19.79 -9.05 18.15
N SER A 42 -19.36 -9.11 19.42
CA SER A 42 -20.29 -9.01 20.56
C SER A 42 -20.93 -7.63 20.66
N CYS A 43 -20.20 -6.55 20.39
CA CYS A 43 -20.76 -5.19 20.30
C CYS A 43 -21.84 -5.07 19.22
N SER A 44 -21.58 -5.65 18.03
CA SER A 44 -22.57 -5.69 16.94
C SER A 44 -23.82 -6.48 17.33
N THR A 45 -23.64 -7.56 18.09
CA THR A 45 -24.75 -8.37 18.62
C THR A 45 -25.58 -7.59 19.65
N LEU A 46 -24.93 -6.85 20.56
CA LEU A 46 -25.64 -6.01 21.53
C LEU A 46 -26.43 -4.88 20.89
N LYS A 47 -25.85 -4.19 19.90
CA LYS A 47 -26.56 -3.14 19.16
C LYS A 47 -27.88 -3.67 18.59
N ARG A 48 -27.83 -4.86 17.98
CA ARG A 48 -29.02 -5.54 17.45
C ARG A 48 -30.03 -5.95 18.53
N LEU A 49 -29.57 -6.33 19.73
CA LEU A 49 -30.46 -6.73 20.82
C LEU A 49 -31.08 -5.53 21.57
N ALA A 50 -30.45 -4.35 21.51
CA ALA A 50 -30.85 -3.16 22.26
C ALA A 50 -31.82 -2.22 21.51
N GLU A 51 -32.12 -2.49 20.24
CA GLU A 51 -33.08 -1.70 19.46
C GLU A 51 -34.53 -1.95 19.95
N PRO A 52 -35.33 -0.91 20.27
CA PRO A 52 -36.69 -1.09 20.76
C PRO A 52 -37.63 -1.59 19.65
N SER A 53 -38.41 -2.63 19.95
CA SER A 53 -39.51 -3.09 19.11
C SER A 53 -40.66 -2.08 19.12
N HIS A 54 -40.68 -1.13 18.17
CA HIS A 54 -41.81 -0.25 17.91
C HIS A 54 -42.70 -0.80 16.78
N ALA A 55 -44.02 -0.82 17.02
CA ALA A 55 -45.09 -1.03 16.04
C ALA A 55 -45.97 0.23 15.98
N PRO A 56 -46.84 0.42 14.96
CA PRO A 56 -46.71 0.08 13.53
C PRO A 56 -46.97 1.30 12.62
N LEU A 57 -46.15 1.52 11.60
CA LEU A 57 -46.49 2.35 10.43
C LEU A 57 -45.90 1.69 9.17
N ALA A 58 -46.68 1.71 8.10
CA ALA A 58 -46.61 0.85 6.93
C ALA A 58 -45.21 0.59 6.32
N ALA A 59 -44.92 -0.71 6.20
CA ALA A 59 -44.14 -1.40 5.16
C ALA A 59 -42.79 -0.79 4.70
N SER A 60 -41.73 -1.10 5.44
CA SER A 60 -40.47 -1.59 4.84
C SER A 60 -39.84 -2.62 5.78
N PRO A 61 -39.45 -3.81 5.30
CA PRO A 61 -39.04 -4.91 6.17
C PRO A 61 -37.66 -4.63 6.78
N ALA A 62 -37.54 -4.81 8.09
CA ALA A 62 -36.26 -4.90 8.77
C ALA A 62 -35.39 -6.01 8.16
N PRO A 63 -34.05 -5.88 8.12
CA PRO A 63 -33.19 -6.90 7.58
C PRO A 63 -33.37 -8.20 8.39
N PRO A 64 -33.65 -9.33 7.72
CA PRO A 64 -33.92 -10.58 8.40
C PRO A 64 -32.69 -11.02 9.21
N ARG A 65 -32.94 -11.63 10.36
CA ARG A 65 -31.92 -12.37 11.11
C ARG A 65 -31.29 -13.37 10.13
N PRO A 66 -29.95 -13.45 10.00
CA PRO A 66 -29.33 -14.34 9.03
C PRO A 66 -29.83 -15.76 9.28
N GLU A 67 -30.42 -16.37 8.26
CA GLU A 67 -30.94 -17.73 8.36
C GLU A 67 -29.81 -18.68 8.81
N LYS A 68 -30.16 -19.81 9.42
CA LYS A 68 -29.16 -20.80 9.89
C LYS A 68 -28.13 -21.14 8.78
N ASN A 69 -28.60 -21.21 7.54
CA ASN A 69 -27.78 -21.46 6.36
C ASN A 69 -26.77 -20.33 6.08
N GLU A 70 -27.13 -19.07 6.32
CA GLU A 70 -26.24 -17.91 6.14
C GLU A 70 -25.11 -17.89 7.18
N SER A 71 -25.42 -18.20 8.44
CA SER A 71 -24.39 -18.26 9.49
C SER A 71 -23.37 -19.39 9.25
N GLU A 72 -23.84 -20.56 8.79
CA GLU A 72 -22.98 -21.67 8.39
C GLU A 72 -22.10 -21.29 7.18
N GLU A 73 -22.67 -20.54 6.25
CA GLU A 73 -21.97 -20.07 5.06
C GLU A 73 -20.86 -19.05 5.39
N VAL A 74 -21.14 -18.09 6.27
CA VAL A 74 -20.14 -17.13 6.76
C VAL A 74 -18.96 -17.86 7.42
N ASN A 75 -19.24 -18.87 8.26
CA ASN A 75 -18.20 -19.69 8.89
C ASN A 75 -17.41 -20.53 7.87
N LYS A 76 -18.06 -21.00 6.81
CA LYS A 76 -17.40 -21.71 5.69
C LYS A 76 -16.41 -20.78 4.98
N VAL A 77 -16.80 -19.54 4.68
CA VAL A 77 -15.91 -18.54 4.07
C VAL A 77 -14.73 -18.24 5.00
N ARG A 78 -14.99 -17.97 6.28
CA ARG A 78 -13.94 -17.74 7.31
C ARG A 78 -12.88 -18.83 7.37
N ARG A 79 -13.30 -20.10 7.26
CA ARG A 79 -12.37 -21.24 7.25
C ARG A 79 -11.57 -21.36 5.94
N LYS A 80 -12.12 -20.93 4.82
CA LYS A 80 -11.50 -21.10 3.49
C LYS A 80 -10.55 -19.98 3.13
N THR A 81 -10.83 -18.74 3.53
CA THR A 81 -10.04 -17.56 3.15
C THR A 81 -8.55 -17.65 3.52
N PRO A 82 -8.11 -18.20 4.67
CA PRO A 82 -6.67 -18.37 4.94
C PRO A 82 -5.97 -19.34 3.96
N LYS A 83 -6.68 -20.39 3.53
CA LYS A 83 -6.17 -21.35 2.55
C LYS A 83 -6.10 -20.73 1.16
N TRP A 84 -7.06 -19.89 0.80
CA TRP A 84 -7.04 -19.13 -0.45
C TRP A 84 -5.88 -18.14 -0.47
N ALA A 85 -5.64 -17.43 0.64
CA ALA A 85 -4.55 -16.47 0.74
C ALA A 85 -3.17 -17.13 0.57
N SER A 86 -2.98 -18.32 1.18
CA SER A 86 -1.74 -19.11 1.06
C SER A 86 -1.58 -19.84 -0.28
N ASN A 87 -2.63 -19.93 -1.10
CA ASN A 87 -2.60 -20.62 -2.39
C ASN A 87 -3.28 -19.77 -3.46
N PRO A 88 -2.68 -18.64 -3.87
CA PRO A 88 -3.32 -17.67 -4.76
C PRO A 88 -3.64 -18.22 -6.16
N GLN A 89 -3.06 -19.37 -6.53
CA GLN A 89 -3.32 -20.07 -7.79
C GLN A 89 -4.64 -20.87 -7.78
N GLN A 90 -5.26 -21.10 -6.62
CA GLN A 90 -6.57 -21.74 -6.57
C GLN A 90 -7.61 -20.85 -7.28
N ILE A 91 -8.49 -21.46 -8.05
CA ILE A 91 -9.48 -20.75 -8.89
C ILE A 91 -10.28 -19.72 -8.08
N ASN A 92 -10.76 -20.10 -6.89
CA ASN A 92 -11.52 -19.20 -6.01
C ASN A 92 -10.69 -18.00 -5.52
N ALA A 93 -9.40 -18.22 -5.26
CA ALA A 93 -8.48 -17.16 -4.87
C ALA A 93 -8.19 -16.23 -6.04
N ARG A 94 -7.98 -16.78 -7.25
CA ARG A 94 -7.78 -16.01 -8.49
C ARG A 94 -8.98 -15.10 -8.78
N LEU A 95 -10.20 -15.63 -8.70
CA LEU A 95 -11.44 -14.86 -8.90
C LEU A 95 -11.60 -13.74 -7.86
N LEU A 96 -11.41 -14.04 -6.58
CA LEU A 96 -11.51 -13.04 -5.50
C LEU A 96 -10.43 -11.96 -5.64
N ASN A 97 -9.19 -12.34 -5.94
CA ASN A 97 -8.11 -11.39 -6.14
C ASN A 97 -8.33 -10.51 -7.37
N LEU A 98 -8.83 -11.08 -8.48
CA LEU A 98 -9.18 -10.32 -9.67
C LEU A 98 -10.29 -9.30 -9.38
N PHE A 99 -11.36 -9.71 -8.71
CA PHE A 99 -12.43 -8.80 -8.30
C PHE A 99 -11.88 -7.65 -7.45
N ILE A 100 -11.06 -7.95 -6.44
CA ILE A 100 -10.46 -6.93 -5.58
C ILE A 100 -9.58 -5.98 -6.40
N PHE A 101 -8.74 -6.51 -7.28
CA PHE A 101 -7.89 -5.72 -8.16
C PHE A 101 -8.69 -4.75 -9.02
N MET A 102 -9.77 -5.21 -9.65
CA MET A 102 -10.62 -4.35 -10.49
C MET A 102 -11.36 -3.27 -9.67
N CYS A 103 -11.79 -3.58 -8.45
CA CYS A 103 -12.34 -2.59 -7.53
C CYS A 103 -11.31 -1.52 -7.16
N ASP A 104 -10.08 -1.94 -6.85
CA ASP A 104 -9.00 -1.04 -6.47
C ASP A 104 -8.60 -0.14 -7.68
N GLU A 105 -8.53 -0.71 -8.89
CA GLU A 105 -8.21 0.00 -10.15
C GLU A 105 -9.27 1.05 -10.55
N THR A 106 -10.54 0.76 -10.30
CA THR A 106 -11.65 1.66 -10.65
C THR A 106 -12.10 2.56 -9.49
N HIS A 107 -11.51 2.39 -8.30
CA HIS A 107 -11.95 3.01 -7.05
C HIS A 107 -13.44 2.78 -6.74
N THR A 108 -13.96 1.59 -7.09
CA THR A 108 -15.36 1.19 -6.87
C THR A 108 -15.46 0.01 -5.90
N ASN A 109 -16.66 -0.30 -5.42
CA ASN A 109 -16.95 -1.49 -4.62
C ASN A 109 -17.70 -2.59 -5.40
N SER A 110 -17.79 -2.44 -6.72
CA SER A 110 -18.57 -3.34 -7.58
C SER A 110 -17.97 -3.46 -8.97
N VAL A 111 -18.06 -4.64 -9.57
CA VAL A 111 -17.59 -4.93 -10.93
C VAL A 111 -18.70 -5.65 -11.68
N HIS A 112 -18.92 -5.36 -12.96
CA HIS A 112 -19.92 -6.10 -13.74
C HIS A 112 -19.45 -7.55 -13.99
N GLU A 113 -20.36 -8.52 -13.91
CA GLU A 113 -20.02 -9.95 -14.03
C GLU A 113 -19.35 -10.28 -15.38
N THR A 114 -19.76 -9.61 -16.47
CA THR A 114 -19.14 -9.80 -17.79
C THR A 114 -17.71 -9.30 -17.81
N ASP A 115 -17.44 -8.11 -17.25
CA ASP A 115 -16.09 -7.54 -17.24
C ASP A 115 -15.14 -8.40 -16.41
N LEU A 116 -15.65 -8.93 -15.29
CA LEU A 116 -14.90 -9.86 -14.45
C LEU A 116 -14.58 -11.15 -15.20
N LYS A 117 -15.53 -11.68 -15.98
CA LYS A 117 -15.35 -12.88 -16.81
C LYS A 117 -14.34 -12.63 -17.94
N ASP A 118 -14.52 -11.55 -18.69
CA ASP A 118 -13.66 -11.16 -19.81
C ASP A 118 -12.22 -10.97 -19.34
N ARG A 119 -12.02 -10.28 -18.20
CA ARG A 119 -10.69 -10.08 -17.60
C ARG A 119 -10.10 -11.37 -17.04
N TYR A 120 -10.92 -12.34 -16.62
CA TYR A 120 -10.44 -13.65 -16.17
C TYR A 120 -9.86 -14.50 -17.31
N GLY A 121 -10.42 -14.38 -18.52
CA GLY A 121 -9.89 -14.97 -19.75
C GLY A 121 -10.04 -16.49 -19.91
N ASN A 122 -10.74 -17.17 -18.99
CA ASN A 122 -11.06 -18.59 -19.08
C ASN A 122 -12.52 -18.86 -18.70
N ASP A 123 -13.40 -18.77 -19.70
CA ASP A 123 -14.85 -18.88 -19.55
C ASP A 123 -15.30 -20.18 -18.88
N ALA A 124 -14.76 -21.33 -19.30
CA ALA A 124 -15.16 -22.63 -18.77
C ALA A 124 -14.80 -22.79 -17.29
N GLU A 125 -13.71 -22.19 -16.85
CA GLU A 125 -13.33 -22.16 -15.44
C GLU A 125 -14.16 -21.15 -14.66
N PHE A 126 -14.40 -19.97 -15.22
CA PHE A 126 -15.25 -18.94 -14.61
C PHE A 126 -16.68 -19.44 -14.39
N ASP A 127 -17.34 -19.93 -15.45
CA ASP A 127 -18.75 -20.35 -15.44
C ASP A 127 -19.03 -21.50 -14.48
N ARG A 128 -18.02 -22.32 -14.18
CA ARG A 128 -18.11 -23.41 -13.22
C ARG A 128 -17.91 -22.97 -11.78
N ASN A 129 -17.05 -21.98 -11.52
CA ASN A 129 -16.61 -21.64 -10.16
C ASN A 129 -17.29 -20.38 -9.61
N PHE A 130 -17.50 -19.36 -10.43
CA PHE A 130 -18.12 -18.12 -10.00
C PHE A 130 -19.55 -18.31 -9.45
N PRO A 131 -20.42 -19.15 -10.06
CA PRO A 131 -21.72 -19.47 -9.46
C PRO A 131 -21.63 -20.08 -8.05
N GLN A 132 -20.60 -20.90 -7.79
CA GLN A 132 -20.36 -21.51 -6.48
C GLN A 132 -19.85 -20.51 -5.43
N MET A 133 -19.45 -19.31 -5.85
CA MET A 133 -19.05 -18.20 -4.97
C MET A 133 -20.15 -17.14 -4.82
N LYS A 134 -21.25 -17.20 -5.59
CA LYS A 134 -22.37 -16.26 -5.46
C LYS A 134 -23.66 -16.87 -4.89
N SER A 135 -23.76 -18.18 -4.79
CA SER A 135 -24.94 -18.90 -4.28
C SER A 135 -24.65 -19.71 -3.01
N ILE A 136 -25.61 -19.78 -2.09
CA ILE A 136 -25.55 -20.69 -0.93
C ILE A 136 -26.04 -22.07 -1.37
N ALA A 137 -25.17 -23.07 -1.32
CA ALA A 137 -25.51 -24.46 -1.60
C ALA A 137 -24.62 -25.40 -0.79
N GLU A 138 -25.08 -26.64 -0.58
CA GLU A 138 -24.40 -27.65 0.24
C GLU A 138 -22.93 -27.86 -0.18
N LYS A 139 -22.67 -27.92 -1.49
CA LYS A 139 -21.34 -28.18 -2.08
C LYS A 139 -20.71 -26.95 -2.77
N ASN A 140 -20.94 -25.76 -2.24
CA ASN A 140 -20.37 -24.55 -2.83
C ASN A 140 -18.94 -24.25 -2.32
N HIS A 141 -18.35 -23.17 -2.84
CA HIS A 141 -17.01 -22.73 -2.45
C HIS A 141 -17.00 -21.72 -1.30
N GLY A 142 -18.13 -21.40 -0.70
CA GLY A 142 -18.26 -20.22 0.15
C GLY A 142 -18.87 -19.09 -0.67
N LYS A 143 -20.05 -18.60 -0.28
CA LYS A 143 -20.66 -17.42 -0.88
C LYS A 143 -19.85 -16.20 -0.47
N VAL A 144 -19.16 -15.61 -1.43
CA VAL A 144 -18.36 -14.38 -1.28
C VAL A 144 -19.02 -13.22 -1.99
N PHE A 145 -19.71 -13.50 -3.10
CA PHE A 145 -20.29 -12.49 -3.97
C PHE A 145 -21.81 -12.42 -3.84
N GLU A 146 -22.33 -11.24 -4.07
CA GLU A 146 -23.71 -10.99 -4.45
C GLU A 146 -23.72 -10.30 -5.81
N VAL A 147 -24.70 -10.67 -6.65
CA VAL A 147 -24.88 -10.08 -7.98
C VAL A 147 -26.30 -9.53 -8.03
N ASP A 148 -26.43 -8.25 -8.35
CA ASP A 148 -27.74 -7.61 -8.48
C ASP A 148 -28.36 -7.88 -9.86
N SER A 149 -29.58 -7.39 -10.07
CA SER A 149 -30.31 -7.58 -11.33
C SER A 149 -29.66 -6.90 -12.53
N SER A 150 -28.76 -5.95 -12.31
CA SER A 150 -28.00 -5.28 -13.37
C SER A 150 -26.74 -6.04 -13.78
N GLY A 151 -26.39 -7.12 -13.07
CA GLY A 151 -25.14 -7.86 -13.28
C GLY A 151 -23.96 -7.28 -12.49
N ALA A 152 -24.18 -6.27 -11.64
CA ALA A 152 -23.12 -5.74 -10.79
C ALA A 152 -22.84 -6.71 -9.63
N THR A 153 -21.58 -7.13 -9.56
CA THR A 153 -21.04 -8.03 -8.53
C THR A 153 -20.46 -7.22 -7.38
N ARG A 154 -20.78 -7.59 -6.14
CA ARG A 154 -20.25 -6.99 -4.90
C ARG A 154 -19.83 -8.07 -3.90
N ILE A 155 -19.02 -7.69 -2.91
CA ILE A 155 -18.79 -8.57 -1.76
C ILE A 155 -20.08 -8.69 -0.96
N TRP A 156 -20.54 -9.92 -0.75
CA TRP A 156 -21.71 -10.22 0.05
C TRP A 156 -21.50 -9.71 1.49
N GLN A 157 -22.37 -8.80 1.91
CA GLN A 157 -22.18 -8.00 3.12
C GLN A 157 -21.84 -8.81 4.40
N PRO A 158 -22.43 -9.98 4.68
CA PRO A 158 -22.12 -10.80 5.86
C PRO A 158 -20.67 -11.26 5.96
N VAL A 159 -19.94 -11.36 4.84
CA VAL A 159 -18.53 -11.78 4.83
C VAL A 159 -17.55 -10.64 4.62
N LYS A 160 -18.03 -9.39 4.53
CA LYS A 160 -17.17 -8.23 4.23
C LYS A 160 -15.94 -8.13 5.12
N LEU A 161 -16.10 -8.23 6.44
CA LEU A 161 -14.98 -8.18 7.39
C LEU A 161 -13.97 -9.33 7.19
N ILE A 162 -14.45 -10.52 6.81
CA ILE A 162 -13.60 -11.68 6.52
C ILE A 162 -12.79 -11.43 5.23
N ILE A 163 -13.41 -10.78 4.25
CA ILE A 163 -12.72 -10.41 2.99
C ILE A 163 -11.72 -9.28 3.22
N ASP A 164 -12.02 -8.32 4.10
CA ASP A 164 -11.07 -7.28 4.50
C ASP A 164 -9.84 -7.90 5.22
N GLU A 165 -10.05 -8.92 6.09
CA GLU A 165 -8.97 -9.72 6.68
C GLU A 165 -8.20 -10.55 5.64
N TYR A 166 -8.90 -11.14 4.67
CA TYR A 166 -8.28 -11.82 3.53
C TYR A 166 -7.38 -10.88 2.72
N LYS A 167 -7.83 -9.64 2.46
CA LYS A 167 -7.03 -8.62 1.77
C LYS A 167 -5.70 -8.38 2.50
N TYR A 168 -5.75 -8.34 3.83
CA TYR A 168 -4.57 -8.18 4.68
C TYR A 168 -3.63 -9.40 4.62
N MET A 169 -4.18 -10.62 4.73
CA MET A 169 -3.40 -11.86 4.63
C MET A 169 -2.67 -11.98 3.28
N VAL A 170 -3.38 -11.70 2.18
CA VAL A 170 -2.79 -11.71 0.83
C VAL A 170 -1.70 -10.65 0.72
N ALA A 171 -1.92 -9.42 1.20
CA ALA A 171 -0.90 -8.38 1.20
C ALA A 171 0.37 -8.83 1.96
N LYS A 172 0.22 -9.42 3.15
CA LYS A 172 1.34 -9.93 3.96
C LYS A 172 2.10 -11.07 3.27
N MET A 173 1.40 -12.05 2.71
CA MET A 173 2.03 -13.19 2.01
C MET A 173 2.68 -12.76 0.69
N ASN A 174 2.03 -11.84 -0.03
CA ASN A 174 2.57 -11.26 -1.24
C ASN A 174 3.82 -10.45 -0.95
N MET A 175 3.91 -9.77 0.19
CA MET A 175 5.10 -8.98 0.54
C MET A 175 6.36 -9.83 0.67
N ALA A 176 6.30 -10.96 1.38
CA ALA A 176 7.46 -11.86 1.51
C ALA A 176 7.86 -12.47 0.16
N SER A 177 6.85 -12.85 -0.65
CA SER A 177 7.08 -13.40 -1.99
C SER A 177 7.67 -12.35 -2.94
N ASN A 178 7.08 -11.16 -3.00
CA ASN A 178 7.57 -10.02 -3.77
C ASN A 178 9.00 -9.68 -3.38
N LEU A 179 9.31 -9.63 -2.08
CA LEU A 179 10.66 -9.31 -1.63
C LEU A 179 11.68 -10.36 -2.10
N ASN A 180 11.29 -11.63 -2.15
CA ASN A 180 12.13 -12.69 -2.70
C ASN A 180 12.35 -12.53 -4.22
N TYR A 181 11.31 -12.17 -4.99
CA TYR A 181 11.49 -11.87 -6.42
C TYR A 181 12.36 -10.63 -6.66
N VAL A 182 12.16 -9.57 -5.87
CA VAL A 182 13.00 -8.37 -5.89
C VAL A 182 14.45 -8.72 -5.60
N ARG A 183 14.74 -9.51 -4.54
CA ARG A 183 16.11 -9.95 -4.22
C ARG A 183 16.76 -10.72 -5.36
N LYS A 184 16.05 -11.72 -5.91
CA LYS A 184 16.57 -12.52 -7.02
C LYS A 184 16.81 -11.69 -8.28
N ALA A 185 15.89 -10.77 -8.60
CA ALA A 185 16.06 -9.87 -9.73
C ALA A 185 17.25 -8.93 -9.53
N TYR A 186 17.35 -8.33 -8.34
CA TYR A 186 18.47 -7.48 -7.94
C TYR A 186 19.81 -8.22 -8.06
N GLU A 187 19.97 -9.38 -7.41
CA GLU A 187 21.21 -10.16 -7.42
C GLU A 187 21.61 -10.56 -8.85
N ALA A 188 20.65 -10.92 -9.70
CA ALA A 188 20.90 -11.28 -11.09
C ALA A 188 21.30 -10.10 -12.00
N ILE A 189 20.93 -8.87 -11.62
CA ILE A 189 21.24 -7.66 -12.39
C ILE A 189 22.56 -7.04 -11.91
N PHE A 190 22.73 -6.91 -10.60
CA PHE A 190 23.86 -6.19 -10.01
C PHE A 190 25.00 -7.10 -9.55
N GLY A 191 24.80 -8.43 -9.50
CA GLY A 191 25.84 -9.40 -9.13
C GLY A 191 26.21 -9.42 -7.65
N HIS A 192 25.44 -8.77 -6.78
CA HIS A 192 25.63 -8.74 -5.33
C HIS A 192 24.29 -8.57 -4.59
N GLU A 193 24.28 -8.74 -3.27
CA GLU A 193 23.10 -8.50 -2.45
C GLU A 193 22.88 -6.99 -2.23
N GLY A 194 21.64 -6.52 -2.40
CA GLY A 194 21.26 -5.14 -2.11
C GLY A 194 21.13 -4.87 -0.61
N ARG A 195 21.29 -3.61 -0.19
CA ARG A 195 21.13 -3.22 1.21
C ARG A 195 19.64 -3.16 1.57
N PRO A 196 19.16 -3.93 2.55
CA PRO A 196 17.77 -3.86 2.95
C PRO A 196 17.47 -2.54 3.67
N PHE A 197 16.32 -1.94 3.35
CA PHE A 197 15.77 -0.79 4.07
C PHE A 197 14.28 -0.98 4.39
N GLY A 198 13.76 -0.09 5.23
CA GLY A 198 12.40 -0.12 5.76
C GLY A 198 12.36 -0.13 7.28
N LEU A 199 11.33 0.45 7.87
CA LEU A 199 11.17 0.46 9.33
C LEU A 199 10.45 -0.81 9.78
N LYS A 200 10.96 -1.47 10.82
CA LYS A 200 10.27 -2.63 11.44
C LYS A 200 8.85 -2.27 11.92
N SER A 201 8.63 -1.01 12.30
CA SER A 201 7.33 -0.47 12.71
C SER A 201 6.37 -0.22 11.54
N LYS A 202 6.88 -0.06 10.32
CA LYS A 202 6.12 0.09 9.08
C LYS A 202 6.42 -1.10 8.16
N PRO A 203 5.97 -2.32 8.53
CA PRO A 203 6.32 -3.53 7.80
C PRO A 203 5.88 -3.48 6.34
N TYR A 204 4.91 -2.63 5.99
CA TYR A 204 4.35 -2.43 4.66
C TYR A 204 5.26 -1.66 3.68
N GLN A 205 6.44 -1.20 4.12
CA GLN A 205 7.46 -0.55 3.30
C GLN A 205 8.81 -1.21 3.56
N GLN A 206 9.15 -2.20 2.74
CA GLN A 206 10.45 -2.88 2.75
C GLN A 206 11.05 -2.87 1.35
N GLY A 207 12.37 -2.76 1.28
CA GLY A 207 13.06 -2.61 0.01
C GLY A 207 14.53 -2.98 0.04
N LEU A 208 15.17 -2.84 -1.12
CA LEU A 208 16.61 -2.99 -1.35
C LEU A 208 17.13 -1.73 -2.05
N SER A 209 18.29 -1.24 -1.63
CA SER A 209 19.02 -0.18 -2.31
C SER A 209 20.40 -0.65 -2.77
N GLU A 210 20.96 0.04 -3.76
CA GLU A 210 22.35 -0.22 -4.20
C GLU A 210 23.40 0.16 -3.15
N HIS A 211 23.05 1.05 -2.22
CA HIS A 211 23.96 1.53 -1.19
C HIS A 211 25.23 2.19 -1.76
N THR A 212 25.10 2.84 -2.91
CA THR A 212 26.14 3.66 -3.54
C THR A 212 26.00 5.11 -3.10
N GLU A 213 27.09 5.89 -3.18
CA GLU A 213 27.05 7.34 -2.97
C GLU A 213 26.39 8.04 -4.17
N GLY A 214 25.57 9.06 -3.89
CA GLY A 214 24.86 9.80 -4.93
C GLY A 214 23.57 9.12 -5.39
N VAL A 215 23.41 8.98 -6.71
CA VAL A 215 22.20 8.43 -7.35
C VAL A 215 22.24 6.91 -7.31
N GLN A 216 21.20 6.29 -6.78
CA GLN A 216 21.12 4.84 -6.62
C GLN A 216 19.75 4.29 -7.05
N TRP A 217 19.72 3.03 -7.47
CA TRP A 217 18.47 2.29 -7.65
C TRP A 217 17.92 1.81 -6.31
N ASN A 218 16.61 1.97 -6.13
CA ASN A 218 15.84 1.45 -5.01
C ASN A 218 14.69 0.59 -5.51
N PHE A 219 14.46 -0.51 -4.81
CA PHE A 219 13.31 -1.38 -4.99
C PHE A 219 12.53 -1.36 -3.69
N PHE A 220 11.23 -1.13 -3.72
CA PHE A 220 10.43 -1.23 -2.50
C PHE A 220 9.03 -1.73 -2.78
N ILE A 221 8.45 -2.35 -1.77
CA ILE A 221 7.10 -2.90 -1.82
C ILE A 221 6.22 -1.95 -1.05
N ASN A 222 5.20 -1.41 -1.72
CA ASN A 222 4.07 -0.74 -1.07
C ASN A 222 2.99 -1.80 -0.83
N ALA A 223 2.89 -2.31 0.39
CA ALA A 223 1.92 -3.38 0.68
C ALA A 223 0.47 -2.89 0.71
N GLU A 224 0.23 -1.58 0.90
CA GLU A 224 -1.11 -0.98 0.86
C GLU A 224 -1.63 -0.96 -0.57
N GLU A 225 -0.83 -0.45 -1.49
CA GLU A 225 -1.13 -0.44 -2.93
C GLU A 225 -0.88 -1.79 -3.61
N ARG A 226 -0.27 -2.74 -2.89
CA ARG A 226 0.16 -4.06 -3.39
C ARG A 226 1.07 -3.98 -4.60
N THR A 227 1.83 -2.90 -4.70
CA THR A 227 2.71 -2.62 -5.84
C THR A 227 4.16 -2.77 -5.40
N THR A 228 4.95 -3.45 -6.23
CA THR A 228 6.41 -3.36 -6.16
C THR A 228 6.84 -2.22 -7.06
N LEU A 229 7.65 -1.32 -6.52
CA LEU A 229 8.10 -0.10 -7.15
C LEU A 229 9.61 -0.18 -7.39
N LEU A 230 10.03 0.29 -8.56
CA LEU A 230 11.42 0.61 -8.88
C LEU A 230 11.57 2.12 -8.78
N GLY A 231 12.68 2.60 -8.23
CA GLY A 231 12.93 4.02 -8.16
C GLY A 231 14.39 4.42 -8.25
N ILE A 232 14.59 5.66 -8.68
CA ILE A 232 15.85 6.38 -8.64
C ILE A 232 15.84 7.21 -7.38
N ASN A 233 16.91 7.12 -6.60
CA ASN A 233 16.99 7.67 -5.26
C ASN A 233 18.23 8.55 -5.12
N LEU A 234 18.06 9.76 -4.59
CA LEU A 234 19.14 10.68 -4.28
C LEU A 234 18.93 11.24 -2.87
N GLU A 235 19.69 10.69 -1.92
CA GLU A 235 19.49 10.97 -0.50
C GLU A 235 19.97 12.36 -0.08
N GLY A 236 19.29 12.95 0.89
CA GLY A 236 19.65 14.21 1.55
C GLY A 236 20.79 14.10 2.57
N MET A 237 21.72 13.17 2.38
CA MET A 237 22.82 12.96 3.31
C MET A 237 24.09 13.66 2.84
N LYS A 238 24.99 13.89 3.80
CA LYS A 238 26.33 14.40 3.50
C LYS A 238 27.13 13.31 2.77
N TYR A 239 27.15 13.38 1.46
CA TYR A 239 28.18 12.81 0.60
C TYR A 239 29.29 13.83 0.36
N ASP A 240 30.25 13.49 -0.49
CA ASP A 240 31.20 14.48 -1.01
C ASP A 240 30.41 15.57 -1.76
N ASP A 241 30.48 16.79 -1.24
CA ASP A 241 29.88 18.01 -1.80
C ASP A 241 28.33 18.07 -1.98
N TRP A 242 27.56 17.26 -1.25
CA TRP A 242 26.07 17.27 -1.27
C TRP A 242 25.43 17.24 -2.67
N PRO A 243 25.46 16.10 -3.37
CA PRO A 243 24.84 15.88 -4.68
C PRO A 243 23.41 16.43 -4.83
N ILE A 244 22.56 16.30 -3.81
CA ILE A 244 21.19 16.83 -3.83
C ILE A 244 21.15 18.35 -3.96
N ALA A 245 22.12 19.07 -3.39
CA ALA A 245 22.20 20.52 -3.50
C ALA A 245 22.47 20.94 -4.95
N HIS A 246 23.44 20.29 -5.61
CA HIS A 246 23.74 20.51 -7.03
C HIS A 246 22.55 20.22 -7.93
N PHE A 247 21.85 19.12 -7.69
CA PHE A 247 20.62 18.79 -8.42
C PHE A 247 19.57 19.90 -8.29
N LEU A 248 19.30 20.37 -7.07
CA LEU A 248 18.31 21.42 -6.84
C LEU A 248 18.75 22.77 -7.44
N GLU A 249 20.04 23.11 -7.37
CA GLU A 249 20.62 24.29 -8.02
C GLU A 249 20.41 24.24 -9.54
N HIS A 250 20.70 23.10 -10.17
CA HIS A 250 20.47 22.87 -11.59
C HIS A 250 19.00 23.07 -11.99
N GLU A 251 18.08 22.48 -11.23
CA GLU A 251 16.64 22.57 -11.51
C GLU A 251 16.06 23.98 -11.28
N MET A 252 16.60 24.75 -10.34
CA MET A 252 16.21 26.15 -10.15
C MET A 252 16.64 27.03 -11.33
N GLU A 253 17.81 26.77 -11.91
CA GLU A 253 18.33 27.50 -13.06
C GLU A 253 17.62 27.11 -14.36
N ASN A 254 17.17 25.84 -14.46
CA ASN A 254 16.62 25.26 -15.69
C ASN A 254 15.24 24.59 -15.48
N PRO A 255 14.22 25.28 -14.96
CA PRO A 255 12.97 24.65 -14.55
C PRO A 255 12.17 24.01 -15.71
N SER A 256 12.39 24.45 -16.96
CA SER A 256 11.77 23.87 -18.16
C SER A 256 12.69 22.89 -18.91
N ASP A 257 14.01 23.06 -18.76
CA ASP A 257 15.03 22.33 -19.53
C ASP A 257 15.74 21.24 -18.70
N GLY A 258 15.43 21.14 -17.41
CA GLY A 258 15.91 20.12 -16.46
C GLY A 258 15.12 18.82 -16.53
N LEU A 259 14.65 18.30 -15.39
CA LEU A 259 13.95 17.01 -15.31
C LEU A 259 12.73 16.95 -16.25
N LEU A 260 12.03 18.08 -16.42
CA LEU A 260 10.85 18.17 -17.28
C LEU A 260 11.17 18.03 -18.78
N SER A 261 12.40 18.32 -19.21
CA SER A 261 12.79 18.11 -20.61
C SER A 261 12.93 16.62 -20.91
N VAL A 262 13.49 15.86 -19.95
CA VAL A 262 13.61 14.41 -20.02
C VAL A 262 12.24 13.75 -19.99
N ALA A 263 11.30 14.28 -19.22
CA ALA A 263 9.91 13.80 -19.17
C ALA A 263 9.23 13.74 -20.53
N SER A 264 9.49 14.70 -21.41
CA SER A 264 8.89 14.76 -22.75
C SER A 264 9.26 13.59 -23.67
N THR A 265 10.24 12.77 -23.26
CA THR A 265 10.72 11.60 -24.01
C THR A 265 10.02 10.30 -23.64
N PHE A 266 9.17 10.31 -22.61
CA PHE A 266 8.50 9.12 -22.08
C PHE A 266 7.11 8.92 -22.72
N GLU A 267 6.79 7.67 -23.04
CA GLU A 267 5.47 7.29 -23.58
C GLU A 267 4.38 7.29 -22.50
N GLU A 268 4.72 6.88 -21.28
CA GLU A 268 3.81 6.76 -20.12
C GLU A 268 4.37 7.57 -18.92
N PRO A 269 4.37 8.92 -18.98
CA PRO A 269 4.88 9.77 -17.91
C PRO A 269 3.96 9.80 -16.66
N ASP A 270 2.69 9.44 -16.80
CA ASP A 270 1.72 9.30 -15.71
C ASP A 270 2.02 8.10 -14.79
N ASP A 271 2.81 7.15 -15.26
CA ASP A 271 3.30 5.99 -14.50
C ASP A 271 4.59 6.27 -13.71
N ILE A 272 5.11 7.51 -13.77
CA ILE A 272 6.33 7.94 -13.09
C ILE A 272 5.97 9.01 -12.06
N GLU A 273 6.17 8.70 -10.78
CA GLU A 273 5.92 9.63 -9.69
C GLU A 273 7.23 10.26 -9.20
N VAL A 274 7.24 11.59 -9.08
CA VAL A 274 8.39 12.37 -8.59
C VAL A 274 8.10 12.83 -7.17
N ARG A 275 8.95 12.43 -6.23
CA ARG A 275 8.79 12.69 -4.80
C ARG A 275 9.99 13.46 -4.27
N LEU A 276 9.73 14.64 -3.69
CA LEU A 276 10.68 15.31 -2.81
C LEU A 276 10.17 15.21 -1.38
N LEU A 277 11.02 14.71 -0.50
CA LEU A 277 10.71 14.45 0.90
C LEU A 277 11.58 15.31 1.81
N ARG A 278 11.00 15.79 2.91
CA ARG A 278 11.71 16.47 4.00
C ARG A 278 12.03 15.43 5.08
N ASP A 279 13.29 15.03 5.13
CA ASP A 279 13.78 14.13 6.18
C ASP A 279 14.16 14.93 7.42
N ALA A 280 13.52 14.68 8.56
CA ALA A 280 13.89 15.27 9.86
C ALA A 280 14.85 14.35 10.63
N TRP A 281 16.03 14.85 10.98
CA TRP A 281 17.11 14.05 11.56
C TRP A 281 17.33 14.32 13.03
N GLN A 282 17.25 13.25 13.83
CA GLN A 282 17.76 13.20 15.19
C GLN A 282 19.07 12.41 15.20
N VAL A 283 20.20 13.12 15.12
CA VAL A 283 21.53 12.49 14.96
C VAL A 283 21.54 11.64 13.67
N SER A 284 21.54 10.31 13.79
CA SER A 284 21.52 9.35 12.67
C SER A 284 20.14 8.76 12.39
N THR A 285 19.12 9.12 13.17
CA THR A 285 17.77 8.55 13.04
C THR A 285 16.83 9.55 12.38
N ARG A 286 16.11 9.11 11.34
CA ARG A 286 15.02 9.87 10.73
C ARG A 286 13.74 9.77 11.56
N ARG A 287 13.08 10.90 11.78
CA ARG A 287 11.78 11.00 12.47
C ARG A 287 10.66 11.16 11.45
N ASP A 288 9.53 10.52 11.70
CA ASP A 288 8.30 10.76 10.96
C ASP A 288 7.73 12.14 11.36
N ILE A 289 7.45 12.99 10.37
CA ILE A 289 6.92 14.35 10.55
C ILE A 289 5.73 14.57 9.61
N ASP A 290 4.86 15.51 9.98
CA ASP A 290 3.67 15.83 9.17
C ASP A 290 4.05 16.61 7.92
N GLU A 291 5.13 17.39 7.96
CA GLU A 291 5.67 18.17 6.84
C GLU A 291 6.61 17.36 5.94
N ALA A 292 6.50 16.03 5.93
CA ALA A 292 7.42 15.15 5.20
C ALA A 292 7.33 15.30 3.68
N ILE A 293 6.16 15.66 3.15
CA ILE A 293 5.94 15.80 1.70
C ILE A 293 6.19 17.24 1.30
N ILE A 294 7.18 17.45 0.42
CA ILE A 294 7.52 18.76 -0.15
C ILE A 294 6.63 18.99 -1.36
N GLY A 295 6.04 20.17 -1.49
CA GLY A 295 4.99 20.44 -2.49
C GLY A 295 3.58 20.08 -2.02
N GLY A 296 3.43 19.54 -0.81
CA GLY A 296 2.12 19.20 -0.21
C GLY A 296 1.54 17.86 -0.64
N GLU A 297 1.83 17.38 -1.85
CA GLU A 297 1.45 16.06 -2.35
C GLU A 297 2.53 15.46 -3.28
N PHE A 298 2.35 14.20 -3.67
CA PHE A 298 3.18 13.60 -4.70
C PHE A 298 2.59 13.84 -6.08
N HIS A 299 3.44 14.04 -7.08
CA HIS A 299 3.02 14.35 -8.44
C HIS A 299 3.57 13.30 -9.41
N THR A 300 2.74 12.90 -10.37
CA THR A 300 3.22 12.19 -11.55
C THR A 300 3.97 13.15 -12.48
N LEU A 301 4.84 12.60 -13.33
CA LEU A 301 5.76 13.40 -14.14
C LEU A 301 5.01 14.31 -15.14
N ASP A 302 3.85 13.87 -15.62
CA ASP A 302 2.95 14.63 -16.49
C ASP A 302 2.19 15.76 -15.78
N GLN A 303 2.04 15.69 -14.46
CA GLN A 303 1.40 16.74 -13.65
C GLN A 303 2.35 17.91 -13.36
N LEU A 304 3.66 17.72 -13.50
CA LEU A 304 4.65 18.74 -13.20
C LEU A 304 4.72 19.80 -14.30
N THR A 305 4.23 21.00 -13.99
CA THR A 305 4.48 22.20 -14.80
C THR A 305 5.78 22.88 -14.37
N PRO A 306 6.44 23.68 -15.22
CA PRO A 306 7.66 24.39 -14.82
C PRO A 306 7.51 25.27 -13.57
N ASN A 307 6.33 25.89 -13.38
CA ASN A 307 6.06 26.71 -12.19
C ASN A 307 5.90 25.85 -10.94
N LEU A 308 5.09 24.78 -11.02
CA LEU A 308 4.90 23.85 -9.90
C LEU A 308 6.23 23.21 -9.50
N TRP A 309 6.98 22.71 -10.47
CA TRP A 309 8.28 22.09 -10.22
C TRP A 309 9.26 23.05 -9.54
N LYS A 310 9.32 24.30 -10.01
CA LYS A 310 10.15 25.34 -9.38
C LYS A 310 9.77 25.60 -7.92
N GLU A 311 8.47 25.64 -7.59
CA GLU A 311 8.00 25.83 -6.21
C GLU A 311 8.43 24.66 -5.32
N ILE A 312 8.28 23.42 -5.79
CA ILE A 312 8.68 22.21 -5.07
C ILE A 312 10.20 22.20 -4.85
N VAL A 313 10.99 22.48 -5.90
CA VAL A 313 12.46 22.55 -5.83
C VAL A 313 12.91 23.65 -4.86
N GLN A 314 12.27 24.81 -4.88
CA GLN A 314 12.59 25.91 -3.97
C GLN A 314 12.29 25.55 -2.50
N GLU A 315 11.18 24.87 -2.24
CA GLU A 315 10.87 24.36 -0.91
C GLU A 315 11.90 23.31 -0.47
N ALA A 316 12.27 22.38 -1.35
CA ALA A 316 13.33 21.39 -1.08
C ALA A 316 14.68 22.05 -0.77
N TYR A 317 15.06 23.04 -1.55
CA TYR A 317 16.32 23.77 -1.35
C TYR A 317 16.36 24.51 -0.02
N SER A 318 15.21 24.99 0.47
CA SER A 318 15.09 25.62 1.81
C SER A 318 15.40 24.67 2.98
N CYS A 319 15.40 23.35 2.74
CA CYS A 319 15.82 22.36 3.73
C CYS A 319 17.36 22.31 3.91
N LEU A 320 18.12 23.04 3.09
CA LEU A 320 19.57 23.15 3.17
C LEU A 320 20.00 24.49 3.79
N ASP A 321 21.12 24.51 4.52
CA ASP A 321 21.59 25.68 5.28
C ASP A 321 22.28 26.71 4.36
N PRO A 322 21.67 27.90 4.14
CA PRO A 322 22.26 28.93 3.28
C PRO A 322 23.59 29.46 3.81
N SER A 323 23.83 29.43 5.13
CA SER A 323 25.10 29.88 5.73
C SER A 323 26.28 28.96 5.42
N LYS A 324 25.99 27.75 4.94
CA LYS A 324 26.96 26.74 4.51
C LYS A 324 26.94 26.52 3.01
N ASN A 325 26.50 27.52 2.24
CA ASN A 325 26.31 27.40 0.80
C ASN A 325 25.43 26.18 0.45
N HIS A 326 24.41 25.91 1.27
CA HIS A 326 23.50 24.76 1.12
C HIS A 326 24.19 23.39 1.18
N ARG A 327 25.42 23.31 1.70
CA ARG A 327 26.18 22.07 1.96
C ARG A 327 26.05 21.60 3.41
N ALA A 328 24.89 21.84 4.02
CA ALA A 328 24.53 21.36 5.36
C ALA A 328 23.00 21.32 5.51
N ARG A 329 22.51 20.60 6.53
CA ARG A 329 21.10 20.59 6.93
C ARG A 329 20.68 21.92 7.52
N ALA A 330 19.55 22.47 7.09
CA ALA A 330 18.93 23.59 7.79
C ALA A 330 18.23 23.09 9.08
N GLU A 331 18.16 23.93 10.10
CA GLU A 331 17.32 23.67 11.27
C GLU A 331 15.91 24.21 11.00
N GLN A 332 14.91 23.33 11.01
CA GLN A 332 13.51 23.69 10.80
C GLN A 332 12.63 23.17 11.93
N LYS A 333 11.56 23.92 12.23
CA LYS A 333 10.53 23.50 13.16
C LYS A 333 9.57 22.56 12.43
N VAL A 334 9.46 21.33 12.89
CA VAL A 334 8.63 20.28 12.28
C VAL A 334 7.74 19.62 13.33
N THR A 335 6.63 19.04 12.90
CA THR A 335 5.60 18.43 13.75
C THR A 335 5.74 16.92 13.73
N LEU A 336 5.97 16.30 14.89
CA LEU A 336 6.10 14.85 14.99
C LEU A 336 4.74 14.16 14.84
N THR A 337 4.60 13.27 13.86
CA THR A 337 3.35 12.53 13.60
C THR A 337 2.90 11.66 14.79
N SER A 338 3.84 11.26 15.65
CA SER A 338 3.55 10.41 16.81
C SER A 338 2.70 11.08 17.89
N ASN A 339 2.80 12.40 18.05
CA ASN A 339 2.20 13.13 19.17
C ASN A 339 1.83 14.59 18.87
N GLY A 340 2.01 15.06 17.63
CA GLY A 340 1.76 16.45 17.23
C GLY A 340 2.73 17.47 17.84
N GLU A 341 3.80 17.03 18.49
CA GLU A 341 4.75 17.93 19.14
C GLU A 341 5.65 18.60 18.11
N GLN A 342 5.80 19.92 18.21
CA GLN A 342 6.70 20.68 17.34
C GLN A 342 8.09 20.80 17.93
N LYS A 343 9.11 20.42 17.17
CA LYS A 343 10.53 20.48 17.58
C LYS A 343 11.42 20.97 16.44
N LEU A 344 12.57 21.52 16.83
CA LEU A 344 13.63 21.87 15.90
C LEU A 344 14.42 20.61 15.54
N PHE A 345 14.56 20.36 14.25
CA PHE A 345 15.40 19.28 13.72
C PHE A 345 16.22 19.80 12.54
N GLY A 346 17.43 19.25 12.39
CA GLY A 346 18.16 19.33 11.13
C GLY A 346 17.38 18.58 10.05
N VAL A 347 17.00 19.26 8.98
CA VAL A 347 16.26 18.67 7.86
C VAL A 347 17.12 18.56 6.61
N SER A 348 16.74 17.69 5.69
CA SER A 348 17.34 17.60 4.36
C SER A 348 16.30 17.18 3.32
N PRO A 349 16.41 17.64 2.07
CA PRO A 349 15.58 17.15 0.99
C PRO A 349 16.04 15.77 0.53
N HIS A 350 15.11 14.91 0.14
CA HIS A 350 15.37 13.58 -0.40
C HIS A 350 14.53 13.38 -1.66
N LEU A 351 15.18 13.18 -2.80
CA LEU A 351 14.52 12.90 -4.08
C LEU A 351 14.33 11.40 -4.27
N THR A 352 13.11 10.99 -4.63
CA THR A 352 12.80 9.66 -5.13
C THR A 352 11.92 9.78 -6.38
N ILE A 353 12.32 9.18 -7.49
CA ILE A 353 11.51 9.08 -8.71
C ILE A 353 11.14 7.61 -8.89
N VAL A 354 9.86 7.27 -8.88
CA VAL A 354 9.40 5.87 -8.80
C VAL A 354 8.44 5.51 -9.91
N THR A 355 8.42 4.23 -10.28
CA THR A 355 7.46 3.67 -11.23
C THR A 355 7.04 2.26 -10.79
N PRO A 356 5.80 1.83 -11.07
CA PRO A 356 5.37 0.46 -10.86
C PRO A 356 6.27 -0.54 -11.61
N LEU A 357 6.82 -1.49 -10.86
CA LEU A 357 7.52 -2.64 -11.42
C LEU A 357 6.53 -3.78 -11.70
N TRP A 358 5.71 -4.13 -10.70
CA TRP A 358 4.56 -5.03 -10.87
C TRP A 358 3.55 -4.91 -9.72
N LYS A 359 2.26 -5.02 -10.05
CA LYS A 359 1.14 -5.11 -9.07
C LYS A 359 0.82 -6.56 -8.68
N MET A 360 1.23 -7.53 -9.50
CA MET A 360 1.08 -8.96 -9.24
C MET A 360 2.44 -9.63 -9.24
N ILE A 361 2.60 -10.65 -8.40
CA ILE A 361 3.84 -11.44 -8.33
C ILE A 361 4.13 -12.01 -9.73
N PRO A 362 5.36 -11.83 -10.27
CA PRO A 362 5.75 -12.41 -11.54
C PRO A 362 5.64 -13.94 -11.54
N PRO A 363 5.26 -14.57 -12.67
CA PRO A 363 5.08 -16.02 -12.75
C PRO A 363 6.38 -16.81 -12.53
N SER A 364 7.55 -16.20 -12.75
CA SER A 364 8.86 -16.82 -12.56
C SER A 364 9.93 -15.79 -12.18
N THR A 365 11.08 -16.28 -11.72
CA THR A 365 12.24 -15.41 -11.45
C THR A 365 12.78 -14.79 -12.72
N ASP A 366 12.81 -15.52 -13.84
CA ASP A 366 13.27 -15.00 -15.14
C ASP A 366 12.38 -13.85 -15.61
N GLU A 367 11.06 -13.96 -15.40
CA GLU A 367 10.13 -12.90 -15.75
C GLU A 367 10.29 -11.67 -14.84
N ALA A 368 10.54 -11.87 -13.53
CA ALA A 368 10.87 -10.77 -12.63
C ALA A 368 12.16 -10.04 -13.06
N ILE A 369 13.20 -10.79 -13.47
CA ILE A 369 14.46 -10.22 -13.99
C ILE A 369 14.20 -9.42 -15.27
N ARG A 370 13.44 -9.98 -16.21
CA ARG A 370 13.11 -9.34 -17.48
C ARG A 370 12.36 -8.02 -17.26
N ILE A 371 11.25 -8.05 -16.52
CA ILE A 371 10.46 -6.85 -16.19
C ILE A 371 11.34 -5.80 -15.51
N THR A 372 12.22 -6.21 -14.60
CA THR A 372 13.12 -5.30 -13.91
C THR A 372 14.09 -4.62 -14.86
N ARG A 373 14.76 -5.37 -15.74
CA ARG A 373 15.68 -4.79 -16.74
C ARG A 373 14.97 -3.84 -17.67
N ASP A 374 13.83 -4.26 -18.22
CA ASP A 374 13.05 -3.44 -19.14
C ASP A 374 12.64 -2.10 -18.48
N LYS A 375 12.24 -2.14 -17.20
CA LYS A 375 11.86 -0.92 -16.47
C LYS A 375 13.05 -0.07 -16.02
N MET A 376 14.21 -0.67 -15.73
CA MET A 376 15.46 0.08 -15.50
C MET A 376 15.93 0.78 -16.77
N ASP A 377 15.86 0.11 -17.91
CA ASP A 377 16.20 0.68 -19.22
C ASP A 377 15.24 1.83 -19.57
N TYR A 378 13.94 1.66 -19.29
CA TYR A 378 12.93 2.71 -19.42
C TYR A 378 13.30 3.97 -18.61
N LEU A 379 13.66 3.80 -17.34
CA LEU A 379 14.04 4.92 -16.45
C LEU A 379 15.48 5.44 -16.64
N LYS A 380 16.27 4.81 -17.51
CA LYS A 380 17.69 5.13 -17.68
C LYS A 380 17.93 6.60 -18.03
N GLY A 381 17.09 7.19 -18.89
CA GLY A 381 17.19 8.60 -19.27
C GLY A 381 17.08 9.56 -18.07
N ILE A 382 16.12 9.29 -17.17
CA ILE A 382 15.96 10.07 -15.93
C ILE A 382 17.16 9.85 -15.01
N ARG A 383 17.62 8.60 -14.85
CA ARG A 383 18.77 8.30 -13.97
C ARG A 383 20.03 9.02 -14.43
N ASP A 384 20.35 8.91 -15.71
CA ASP A 384 21.54 9.54 -16.30
C ASP A 384 21.46 11.07 -16.17
N PHE A 385 20.26 11.64 -16.33
CA PHE A 385 20.02 13.06 -16.10
C PHE A 385 20.30 13.46 -14.64
N VAL A 386 19.70 12.78 -13.67
CA VAL A 386 19.91 13.09 -12.25
C VAL A 386 21.39 12.93 -11.89
N GLU A 387 22.06 11.87 -12.37
CA GLU A 387 23.51 11.70 -12.18
C GLU A 387 24.31 12.88 -12.75
N THR A 388 23.95 13.37 -13.93
CA THR A 388 24.62 14.51 -14.56
C THR A 388 24.37 15.80 -13.79
N ALA A 389 23.12 16.07 -13.40
CA ALA A 389 22.73 17.26 -12.64
C ALA A 389 23.31 17.30 -11.22
N THR A 390 23.72 16.15 -10.67
CA THR A 390 24.41 16.09 -9.37
C THR A 390 25.90 16.39 -9.43
N ARG A 391 26.50 16.43 -10.62
CA ARG A 391 27.93 16.73 -10.80
C ARG A 391 28.10 18.24 -10.97
N TYR A 392 29.10 18.79 -10.28
CA TYR A 392 29.48 20.18 -10.51
C TYR A 392 30.01 20.36 -11.93
N ASN A 393 29.50 21.36 -12.66
CA ASN A 393 30.10 21.81 -13.91
C ASN A 393 31.48 22.41 -13.57
N THR A 394 32.54 21.62 -13.70
CA THR A 394 33.94 22.11 -13.63
C THR A 394 34.29 22.98 -14.82
#